data_AF-A0A9E3XBB8-F1
#
_entry.id   AF-A0A9E3XBB8-F1
#
_cell.length_a   1.000
_cell.length_b   1.000
_cell.length_c   1.000
_cell.angle_alpha   90.00
_cell.angle_beta   90.00
_cell.angle_gamma   90.00
#
_symmetry.space_group_name_H-M   'P 1'
#
loop_
_entity.id
_entity.type
_entity.pdbx_description
1 polymer ?
#
loop_
_entity_poly.entity_id
_entity_poly.type
_entity_poly.pdbx_seq_one_letter_code
_entity_poly.pdbx_strand_id
1 'polypeptide(L)'
;MQIKRFISVIAILFLFPALYSALAQDKTAITAEWIYSDEGTAADDVPRFTWLANSTAILYDLRQPAAERSFELFDPGNGRRTPLLDMAAALSSLRHPRRAGQPGVVGLA
;
A
#
# COMPACT_ATOMS: atom_id res chain seq x y z
N MET A 1 22.08 50.90 -0.48
CA MET A 1 20.91 50.42 -1.26
C MET A 1 21.25 49.32 -2.28
N GLN A 2 22.49 49.22 -2.78
CA GLN A 2 22.91 48.23 -3.78
C GLN A 2 23.04 46.78 -3.25
N ILE A 3 23.55 46.58 -2.02
CA ILE A 3 23.72 45.25 -1.40
C ILE A 3 22.39 44.51 -1.16
N LYS A 4 21.34 45.22 -0.71
CA LYS A 4 20.00 44.62 -0.52
C LYS A 4 19.40 44.15 -1.85
N ARG A 5 19.65 44.89 -2.94
CA ARG A 5 19.25 44.51 -4.31
C ARG A 5 20.04 43.31 -4.82
N PHE A 6 21.35 43.25 -4.55
CA PHE A 6 22.20 42.11 -4.88
C PHE A 6 21.79 40.82 -4.17
N ILE A 7 21.51 40.90 -2.86
CA ILE A 7 21.05 39.74 -2.07
C ILE A 7 19.68 39.25 -2.58
N SER A 8 18.77 40.17 -2.93
CA SER A 8 17.46 39.82 -3.46
C SER A 8 17.55 39.14 -4.83
N VAL A 9 18.46 39.59 -5.70
CA VAL A 9 18.72 38.95 -7.01
C VAL A 9 19.31 37.55 -6.84
N ILE A 10 20.27 37.38 -5.92
CA ILE A 10 20.86 36.07 -5.62
C ILE A 10 19.81 35.11 -5.05
N ALA A 11 18.96 35.58 -4.13
CA ALA A 11 17.88 34.76 -3.57
C ALA A 11 16.89 34.29 -4.64
N ILE A 12 16.52 35.15 -5.60
CA ILE A 12 15.65 34.78 -6.73
C ILE A 12 16.34 33.78 -7.67
N LEU A 13 17.65 33.97 -7.92
CA LEU A 13 18.44 33.08 -8.77
C LEU A 13 18.54 31.65 -8.21
N PHE A 14 18.60 31.51 -6.87
CA PHE A 14 18.62 30.20 -6.21
C PHE A 14 17.23 29.59 -6.01
N LEU A 15 16.16 30.39 -5.94
CA LEU A 15 14.79 29.88 -5.77
C LEU A 15 14.21 29.26 -7.05
N PHE A 16 14.60 29.79 -8.21
CA PHE A 16 14.13 29.33 -9.53
C PHE A 16 14.46 27.86 -9.86
N PRO A 17 15.71 27.37 -9.72
CA PRO A 17 16.06 25.99 -10.08
C PRO A 17 15.38 24.95 -9.18
N ALA A 18 15.08 25.27 -7.91
CA ALA A 18 14.36 24.38 -7.02
C ALA A 18 12.91 24.10 -7.48
N LEU A 19 12.26 25.09 -8.09
CA LEU A 19 10.94 24.91 -8.70
C LEU A 19 11.00 24.07 -9.99
N TYR A 20 12.06 24.18 -10.79
CA TYR A 20 12.21 23.40 -12.02
C TYR A 20 12.42 21.91 -11.75
N SER A 21 13.17 21.53 -10.71
CA SER A 21 13.34 20.12 -10.34
C SER A 21 12.04 19.45 -9.90
N ALA A 22 11.09 20.21 -9.34
CA ALA A 22 9.77 19.68 -8.98
C ALA A 22 8.87 19.43 -10.21
N LEU A 23 9.11 20.14 -11.32
CA LEU A 23 8.38 19.94 -12.58
C LEU A 23 9.03 18.92 -13.50
N ALA A 24 10.30 18.59 -13.28
CA ALA A 24 11.01 17.50 -13.95
C ALA A 24 10.66 16.13 -13.32
N GLN A 25 9.39 15.89 -13.02
CA GLN A 25 8.91 14.54 -12.78
C GLN A 25 9.07 13.78 -14.09
N ASP A 26 10.00 12.82 -14.12
CA ASP A 26 10.12 11.84 -15.20
C ASP A 26 8.76 11.16 -15.36
N LYS A 27 8.02 11.60 -16.37
CA LYS A 27 6.75 10.98 -16.74
C LYS A 27 7.11 9.71 -17.46
N THR A 28 7.17 8.59 -16.74
CA THR A 28 7.43 7.28 -17.32
C THR A 28 6.51 7.12 -18.52
N ALA A 29 7.10 7.03 -19.72
CA ALA A 29 6.32 6.88 -20.93
C ALA A 29 5.61 5.52 -20.86
N ILE A 30 4.29 5.52 -21.02
CA ILE A 30 3.53 4.26 -21.10
C ILE A 30 3.85 3.63 -22.45
N THR A 31 4.79 2.67 -22.46
CA THR A 31 5.17 1.90 -23.64
C THR A 31 4.63 0.47 -23.56
N ALA A 32 4.71 -0.28 -24.65
CA ALA A 32 4.35 -1.69 -24.65
C ALA A 32 5.24 -2.49 -23.67
N GLU A 33 6.54 -2.20 -23.64
CA GLU A 33 7.50 -2.81 -22.73
C GLU A 33 7.15 -2.50 -21.27
N TRP A 34 6.69 -1.28 -20.98
CA TRP A 34 6.22 -0.92 -19.65
C TRP A 34 4.95 -1.68 -19.26
N ILE A 35 3.95 -1.78 -20.15
CA ILE A 35 2.70 -2.51 -19.90
C ILE A 35 2.96 -3.98 -19.54
N TYR A 36 3.90 -4.62 -20.24
CA TYR A 36 4.26 -6.03 -20.00
C TYR A 36 5.37 -6.23 -18.96
N SER A 37 5.84 -5.17 -18.32
CA SER A 37 6.79 -5.27 -17.20
C SER A 37 6.07 -5.67 -15.90
N ASP A 38 6.85 -6.08 -14.90
CA ASP A 38 6.33 -6.34 -13.55
C ASP A 38 5.64 -5.11 -12.96
N GLU A 39 6.17 -3.91 -13.23
CA GLU A 39 5.60 -2.64 -12.78
C GLU A 39 4.24 -2.37 -13.44
N GLY A 40 4.15 -2.54 -14.76
CA GLY A 40 2.90 -2.37 -15.51
C GLY A 40 1.85 -3.40 -15.12
N THR A 41 2.25 -4.65 -14.89
CA THR A 41 1.37 -5.73 -14.44
C THR A 41 0.87 -5.51 -13.01
N ALA A 42 1.68 -4.88 -12.14
CA ALA A 42 1.27 -4.56 -10.78
C ALA A 42 0.36 -3.31 -10.70
N ALA A 43 0.36 -2.46 -11.74
CA ALA A 43 -0.32 -1.17 -11.73
C ALA A 43 -1.86 -1.29 -11.71
N ASP A 44 -2.42 -2.33 -12.32
CA ASP A 44 -3.87 -2.59 -12.34
C ASP A 44 -4.29 -3.77 -11.45
N ASP A 45 -3.35 -4.34 -10.70
CA ASP A 45 -3.63 -5.48 -9.86
C ASP A 45 -4.61 -5.10 -8.72
N VAL A 46 -5.43 -6.06 -8.32
CA VAL A 46 -6.46 -5.89 -7.29
C VAL A 46 -6.36 -6.99 -6.24
N PRO A 47 -6.75 -6.70 -4.98
CA PRO A 47 -6.75 -7.73 -3.95
C PRO A 47 -7.60 -8.94 -4.37
N ARG A 48 -7.13 -10.14 -4.04
CA ARG A 48 -7.98 -11.33 -4.10
C ARG A 48 -9.06 -11.18 -3.04
N PHE A 49 -10.29 -11.59 -3.35
CA PHE A 49 -11.39 -11.43 -2.40
C PHE A 49 -12.37 -12.59 -2.42
N THR A 50 -13.07 -12.77 -1.31
CA THR A 50 -14.24 -13.63 -1.21
C THR A 50 -15.34 -12.92 -0.42
N TRP A 51 -16.57 -12.99 -0.90
CA TRP A 51 -17.74 -12.39 -0.24
C TRP A 51 -18.27 -13.32 0.84
N LEU A 52 -18.67 -12.74 1.96
CA LEU A 52 -19.34 -13.40 3.08
C LEU A 52 -20.86 -13.16 3.00
N ALA A 53 -21.63 -14.04 3.66
CA ALA A 53 -23.10 -13.96 3.65
C ALA A 53 -23.67 -12.69 4.32
N ASN A 54 -22.89 -12.02 5.16
CA ASN A 54 -23.24 -10.76 5.81
C ASN A 54 -22.85 -9.51 4.98
N SER A 55 -22.62 -9.68 3.67
CA SER A 55 -22.28 -8.60 2.73
C SER A 55 -20.95 -7.91 2.97
N THR A 56 -20.04 -8.50 3.76
CA THR A 56 -18.64 -8.07 3.83
C THR A 56 -17.75 -8.98 2.97
N ALA A 57 -16.53 -8.56 2.65
CA ALA A 57 -15.57 -9.38 1.93
C ALA A 57 -14.31 -9.62 2.76
N ILE A 58 -13.71 -10.80 2.62
CA ILE A 58 -12.33 -11.01 3.05
C ILE A 58 -11.43 -10.65 1.87
N LEU A 59 -10.45 -9.79 2.09
CA LEU A 59 -9.44 -9.39 1.11
C LEU A 59 -8.08 -10.01 1.45
N TYR A 60 -7.31 -10.31 0.41
CA TYR A 60 -5.91 -10.67 0.47
C TYR A 60 -5.14 -9.91 -0.61
N ASP A 61 -4.39 -8.88 -0.21
CA ASP A 61 -3.72 -7.96 -1.12
C ASP A 61 -2.33 -8.50 -1.54
N LEU A 62 -2.26 -9.04 -2.75
CA LEU A 62 -1.02 -9.60 -3.30
C LEU A 62 0.00 -8.53 -3.69
N ARG A 63 -0.43 -7.27 -3.80
CA ARG A 63 0.42 -6.12 -4.17
C ARG A 63 1.36 -5.73 -3.05
N GLN A 64 1.04 -6.12 -1.82
CA GLN A 64 1.94 -5.93 -0.68
C GLN A 64 3.08 -6.96 -0.71
N PRO A 65 4.27 -6.61 -0.20
CA PRO A 65 5.36 -7.57 0.01
C PRO A 65 4.89 -8.77 0.82
N ALA A 66 5.39 -9.97 0.52
CA ALA A 66 4.92 -11.21 1.13
C ALA A 66 4.92 -11.20 2.68
N ALA A 67 5.84 -10.45 3.29
CA ALA A 67 5.95 -10.30 4.74
C ALA A 67 4.85 -9.42 5.38
N GLU A 68 4.22 -8.55 4.60
CA GLU A 68 3.19 -7.59 5.04
C GLU A 68 1.77 -8.10 4.73
N ARG A 69 1.64 -9.11 3.87
CA ARG A 69 0.34 -9.65 3.46
C ARG A 69 -0.42 -10.24 4.65
N SER A 70 -1.66 -9.77 4.82
CA SER A 70 -2.61 -10.27 5.81
C SER A 70 -4.01 -10.42 5.20
N PHE A 71 -4.90 -11.07 5.94
CA PHE A 71 -6.32 -11.08 5.61
C PHE A 71 -7.00 -9.88 6.23
N GLU A 72 -7.80 -9.17 5.43
CA GLU A 72 -8.58 -8.00 5.88
C GLU A 72 -10.07 -8.25 5.69
N LEU A 73 -10.89 -7.77 6.62
CA LEU A 73 -12.33 -7.67 6.44
C LEU A 73 -12.66 -6.30 5.82
N PHE A 74 -13.36 -6.32 4.70
CA PHE A 74 -13.85 -5.16 3.96
C PHE A 74 -15.36 -5.03 4.13
N ASP A 75 -15.79 -3.85 4.55
CA ASP A 75 -17.20 -3.47 4.62
C ASP A 75 -17.53 -2.50 3.46
N PRO A 76 -18.34 -2.92 2.47
CA PRO A 76 -18.70 -2.05 1.35
C PRO A 76 -19.62 -0.89 1.75
N GLY A 77 -20.33 -0.97 2.89
CA GLY A 77 -21.25 0.07 3.33
C GLY A 77 -20.54 1.35 3.78
N ASN A 78 -19.30 1.23 4.26
CA ASN A 78 -18.48 2.37 4.69
C ASN A 78 -17.09 2.41 4.05
N GLY A 79 -16.74 1.42 3.22
CA GLY A 79 -15.45 1.30 2.54
C GLY A 79 -14.28 0.95 3.44
N ARG A 80 -14.52 0.61 4.72
CA ARG A 80 -13.45 0.33 5.68
C ARG A 80 -12.85 -1.05 5.47
N ARG A 81 -11.54 -1.12 5.71
CA ARG A 81 -10.77 -2.35 5.79
C ARG A 81 -10.23 -2.50 7.20
N THR A 82 -10.27 -3.71 7.75
CA THR A 82 -9.80 -4.01 9.10
C THR A 82 -9.03 -5.32 9.09
N PRO A 83 -7.88 -5.44 9.77
CA PRO A 83 -7.17 -6.71 9.89
C PRO A 83 -8.10 -7.78 10.48
N LEU A 84 -8.18 -8.93 9.83
CA LEU A 84 -9.01 -10.05 10.28
C LEU A 84 -8.25 -10.95 11.28
N LEU A 85 -6.92 -11.00 11.17
CA LEU A 85 -6.05 -11.89 11.94
C LEU A 85 -4.81 -11.15 12.44
N ASP A 86 -4.37 -11.49 13.66
CA ASP A 86 -2.97 -11.37 14.02
C ASP A 86 -2.18 -12.49 13.32
N MET A 87 -1.43 -12.12 12.28
CA MET A 87 -0.67 -13.08 11.47
C MET A 87 0.43 -13.79 12.26
N ALA A 88 1.04 -13.14 13.26
CA ALA A 88 2.05 -13.76 14.09
C ALA A 88 1.43 -14.84 14.98
N ALA A 89 0.30 -14.52 15.63
CA ALA A 89 -0.44 -15.48 16.45
C ALA A 89 -1.02 -16.62 15.61
N ALA A 90 -1.57 -16.33 14.43
CA ALA A 90 -2.12 -17.32 13.52
C ALA A 90 -1.06 -18.33 13.07
N LEU A 91 0.10 -17.85 12.60
CA LEU A 91 1.21 -18.72 12.19
C LEU A 91 1.76 -19.56 13.34
N SER A 92 1.85 -18.98 14.54
CA SER A 92 2.24 -19.72 15.75
C SER A 92 1.27 -20.86 16.05
N SER A 93 -0.04 -20.61 15.93
CA SER A 93 -1.07 -21.64 16.14
C SER A 93 -0.99 -22.80 15.13
N LEU A 94 -0.59 -22.51 13.88
CA LEU A 94 -0.44 -23.52 12.83
C LEU A 94 0.81 -24.40 13.01
N ARG A 95 1.89 -23.83 13.55
CA ARG A 95 3.14 -24.57 13.86
C ARG A 95 2.99 -25.53 15.04
N HIS A 96 2.02 -25.28 15.89
CA HIS A 96 1.65 -26.18 16.99
C HIS A 96 0.22 -26.66 16.80
N PRO A 97 -0.03 -27.57 15.84
CA PRO A 97 -1.37 -28.06 15.54
C PRO A 97 -1.97 -28.66 16.81
N ARG A 98 -2.91 -27.91 17.40
CA ARG A 98 -3.60 -28.27 18.62
C ARG A 98 -4.55 -29.43 18.30
N ARG A 99 -4.60 -30.45 19.16
CA ARG A 99 -5.58 -31.55 19.04
C ARG A 99 -7.00 -30.96 19.05
N ALA A 100 -7.85 -31.42 18.12
CA ALA A 100 -9.24 -30.98 17.99
C ALA A 100 -9.99 -31.16 19.33
N GLY A 101 -10.61 -30.07 19.84
CA GLY A 101 -11.45 -30.12 21.04
C GLY A 101 -11.35 -28.95 22.03
N GLN A 102 -10.44 -27.99 21.85
CA GLN A 102 -10.40 -26.78 22.68
C GLN A 102 -10.96 -25.56 21.92
N PRO A 103 -11.83 -24.73 22.56
CA PRO A 103 -12.36 -23.52 21.93
C PRO A 103 -11.20 -22.58 21.59
N GLY A 104 -11.00 -22.35 20.29
CA GLY A 104 -9.97 -21.47 19.78
C GLY A 104 -10.47 -20.03 19.79
N VAL A 105 -9.90 -19.21 20.66
CA VAL A 105 -9.89 -17.76 20.43
C VAL A 105 -8.91 -17.56 19.29
N VAL A 106 -9.41 -17.49 18.04
CA VAL A 106 -8.67 -16.79 17.00
C VAL A 106 -8.55 -15.38 17.56
N GLY A 107 -7.32 -14.92 17.81
CA GLY A 107 -7.10 -13.55 18.29
C GLY A 107 -7.65 -12.59 17.25
N LEU A 108 -8.90 -12.17 17.45
CA LEU A 108 -9.52 -11.08 16.73
C LEU A 108 -8.80 -9.82 17.21
N ALA A 109 -8.29 -9.05 16.25
CA ALA A 109 -7.74 -7.73 16.50
C ALA A 109 -8.82 -6.76 17.00
#